data_AF-A0A8T7FL11-F1
#
_entry.id   AF-A0A8T7FL11-F1
#
_cell.length_a   1.000
_cell.length_b   1.000
_cell.length_c   1.000
_cell.angle_alpha   90.00
_cell.angle_beta   90.00
_cell.angle_gamma   90.00
#
_symmetry.space_group_name_H-M   'P 1'
#
loop_
_entity.id
_entity.type
_entity.pdbx_description
1 polymer ?
#
loop_
_entity_poly.entity_id
_entity_poly.type
_entity_poly.pdbx_seq_one_letter_code
_entity_poly.pdbx_strand_id
1 'polypeptide(L)'
;MDDIRPVDVIGRISPRPVFIIDGWEGAAAAMNSPYRLYDAANEPKEIWVEEGVPHLGMFAHDPRGYEEKIVEFFNEYLLPHSP
;
A
#
# COMPACT_ATOMS: atom_id res chain seq x y z
N MET A 1 0.23 -7.02 24.88
CA MET A 1 0.15 -5.97 23.84
C MET A 1 -1.29 -5.97 23.41
N ASP A 2 -2.01 -4.88 23.69
CA ASP A 2 -3.39 -4.73 23.26
C ASP A 2 -3.48 -4.89 21.74
N ASP A 3 -4.58 -5.46 21.28
CA ASP A 3 -4.83 -5.94 19.92
C ASP A 3 -4.83 -4.77 18.91
N ILE A 4 -3.66 -4.39 18.38
CA ILE A 4 -3.54 -3.33 17.37
C ILE A 4 -3.98 -3.90 16.01
N ARG A 5 -5.12 -3.42 15.52
CA ARG A 5 -5.74 -3.87 14.26
C ARG A 5 -5.92 -2.70 13.28
N PRO A 6 -4.93 -2.43 12.39
CA PRO A 6 -5.02 -1.30 11.46
C PRO A 6 -6.25 -1.33 10.54
N VAL A 7 -6.77 -2.53 10.24
CA VAL A 7 -7.99 -2.74 9.45
C VAL A 7 -9.21 -2.00 10.03
N ASP A 8 -9.28 -1.80 11.34
CA ASP A 8 -10.42 -1.13 11.99
C ASP A 8 -10.37 0.40 11.85
N VAL A 9 -9.21 0.96 11.51
CA VAL A 9 -8.97 2.42 11.60
C VAL A 9 -8.44 3.04 10.31
N ILE A 10 -7.93 2.26 9.37
CA ILE A 10 -7.34 2.76 8.12
C ILE A 10 -8.31 3.62 7.30
N GLY A 11 -9.62 3.32 7.34
CA GLY A 11 -10.65 4.13 6.69
C GLY A 11 -10.74 5.59 7.18
N ARG A 12 -10.14 5.92 8.34
CA ARG A 12 -10.06 7.29 8.88
C ARG A 12 -8.95 8.13 8.24
N ILE A 13 -8.11 7.56 7.38
CA ILE A 13 -7.04 8.31 6.72
C ILE A 13 -7.60 9.24 5.64
N SER A 14 -8.65 8.79 4.94
CA SER A 14 -9.41 9.59 3.96
C SER A 14 -9.83 10.96 4.55
N PRO A 15 -9.78 12.05 3.77
CA PRO A 15 -9.52 12.11 2.33
C PRO A 15 -8.04 12.10 1.93
N ARG A 16 -7.11 11.87 2.87
CA ARG A 16 -5.70 11.74 2.49
C ARG A 16 -5.50 10.38 1.78
N PRO A 17 -4.79 10.36 0.64
CA PRO A 17 -4.57 9.14 -0.11
C PRO A 17 -3.68 8.14 0.62
N VAL A 18 -3.89 6.86 0.36
CA VAL A 18 -3.11 5.75 0.91
C VAL A 18 -2.66 4.82 -0.21
N PHE A 19 -1.37 4.48 -0.22
CA PHE A 19 -0.81 3.47 -1.11
C PHE A 19 -0.27 2.30 -0.29
N ILE A 20 -0.82 1.10 -0.52
CA ILE A 20 -0.45 -0.15 0.16
C ILE A 20 0.47 -0.95 -0.75
N ILE A 21 1.70 -1.24 -0.31
CA ILE A 21 2.71 -1.96 -1.09
C ILE A 21 3.14 -3.20 -0.30
N ASP A 22 3.11 -4.39 -0.92
CA ASP A 22 3.54 -5.63 -0.27
C ASP A 22 4.10 -6.66 -1.26
N GLY A 23 4.96 -7.56 -0.77
CA GLY A 23 5.45 -8.72 -1.50
C GLY A 23 4.78 -10.01 -1.04
N TRP A 24 4.44 -10.91 -1.96
CA TRP A 24 3.77 -12.18 -1.69
C TRP A 24 4.60 -13.41 -2.10
N GLU A 25 5.22 -14.10 -1.15
CA GLU A 25 5.98 -15.34 -1.37
C GLU A 25 5.16 -16.65 -1.24
N GLY A 26 3.83 -16.59 -1.35
CA GLY A 26 3.01 -17.79 -1.61
C GLY A 26 2.80 -18.78 -0.46
N ALA A 27 3.37 -18.58 0.73
CA ALA A 27 3.37 -19.65 1.75
C ALA A 27 2.39 -19.46 2.93
N ALA A 28 1.73 -18.31 3.09
CA ALA A 28 0.84 -18.10 4.24
C ALA A 28 -0.47 -17.37 3.87
N ALA A 29 -1.61 -18.03 4.08
CA ALA A 29 -2.94 -17.40 4.06
C ALA A 29 -3.06 -16.21 5.04
N ALA A 30 -2.14 -16.08 6.00
CA ALA A 30 -2.01 -14.96 6.92
C ALA A 30 -1.56 -13.65 6.24
N MET A 31 -1.02 -13.71 5.02
CA MET A 31 -0.53 -12.54 4.28
C MET A 31 -1.61 -11.84 3.45
N ASN A 32 -2.90 -12.20 3.53
CA ASN A 32 -4.00 -11.42 2.89
C ASN A 32 -4.19 -10.02 3.50
N SER A 33 -3.24 -9.57 4.31
CA SER A 33 -3.21 -8.27 4.99
C SER A 33 -3.32 -7.07 4.03
N PRO A 34 -2.58 -6.97 2.90
CA PRO A 34 -2.65 -5.77 2.06
C PRO A 34 -4.02 -5.63 1.41
N TYR A 35 -4.63 -6.74 0.97
CA TYR A 35 -5.99 -6.73 0.42
C TYR A 35 -7.04 -6.36 1.48
N ARG A 36 -6.94 -6.91 2.70
CA ARG A 36 -7.86 -6.55 3.80
C ARG A 36 -7.76 -5.08 4.18
N LEU A 37 -6.55 -4.53 4.20
CA LEU A 37 -6.32 -3.12 4.47
C LEU A 37 -6.85 -2.24 3.33
N TYR A 38 -6.64 -2.65 2.08
CA TYR A 38 -7.17 -1.96 0.91
C TYR A 38 -8.70 -1.94 0.91
N ASP A 39 -9.34 -3.07 1.20
CA ASP A 39 -10.80 -3.16 1.29
C ASP A 39 -11.38 -2.28 2.40
N ALA A 40 -10.69 -2.19 3.55
CA ALA A 40 -11.11 -1.37 4.69
C ALA A 40 -10.77 0.14 4.55
N ALA A 41 -9.88 0.51 3.63
CA ALA A 41 -9.56 1.90 3.34
C ALA A 41 -10.66 2.58 2.52
N ASN A 42 -10.87 3.87 2.75
CA ASN A 42 -11.72 4.72 1.92
C ASN A 42 -10.89 5.43 0.85
N GLU A 43 -11.53 5.88 -0.23
CA GLU A 43 -10.85 6.61 -1.31
C GLU A 43 -10.26 7.96 -0.85
N PRO A 44 -9.20 8.46 -1.52
CA PRO A 44 -8.44 7.80 -2.60
C PRO A 44 -7.48 6.71 -2.08
N LYS A 45 -7.42 5.55 -2.74
CA LYS A 45 -6.55 4.43 -2.34
C LYS A 45 -5.95 3.64 -3.51
N GLU A 46 -4.71 3.18 -3.31
CA GLU A 46 -3.97 2.34 -4.27
C GLU A 46 -3.36 1.12 -3.58
N ILE A 47 -3.13 0.07 -4.37
CA ILE A 47 -2.48 -1.16 -3.91
C ILE A 47 -1.53 -1.71 -4.97
N TRP A 48 -0.36 -2.15 -4.55
CA TRP A 48 0.60 -2.90 -5.36
C TRP A 48 1.10 -4.12 -4.59
N VAL A 49 0.75 -5.31 -5.08
CA VAL A 49 1.17 -6.59 -4.51
C VAL A 49 1.86 -7.40 -5.59
N GLU A 50 3.06 -7.89 -5.32
CA GLU A 50 3.87 -8.67 -6.29
C GLU A 50 4.05 -10.11 -5.82
N GLU A 51 3.74 -11.07 -6.69
CA GLU A 51 3.93 -12.49 -6.41
C GLU A 51 5.40 -12.89 -6.59
N GLY A 52 5.91 -13.74 -5.69
CA GLY A 52 7.31 -14.19 -5.68
C GLY A 52 8.28 -13.18 -5.08
N VAL A 53 7.80 -12.08 -4.51
CA VAL A 53 8.63 -11.10 -3.78
C VAL A 53 8.45 -11.28 -2.27
N PRO A 54 9.53 -11.37 -1.47
CA PRO A 54 9.41 -11.49 -0.03
C PRO A 54 8.69 -10.31 0.60
N HIS A 55 8.10 -10.51 1.78
CA HIS A 55 7.55 -9.41 2.57
C HIS A 55 8.65 -8.36 2.83
N LEU A 56 8.34 -7.08 2.59
CA LEU A 56 9.29 -5.95 2.59
C LEU A 56 10.38 -6.00 1.47
N GLY A 57 10.28 -6.94 0.53
CA GLY A 57 11.23 -7.15 -0.55
C GLY A 57 11.03 -6.26 -1.79
N MET A 58 9.93 -5.50 -1.85
CA MET A 58 9.52 -4.75 -3.04
C MET A 58 10.58 -3.77 -3.58
N PHE A 59 11.21 -3.00 -2.69
CA PHE A 59 12.28 -2.09 -3.11
C PHE A 59 13.53 -2.83 -3.61
N ALA A 60 13.90 -3.95 -2.97
CA ALA A 60 15.06 -4.73 -3.39
C ALA A 60 14.82 -5.48 -4.72
N HIS A 61 13.56 -5.85 -4.99
CA HIS A 61 13.15 -6.54 -6.21
C HIS A 61 13.23 -5.63 -7.45
N ASP A 62 12.67 -4.41 -7.36
CA ASP A 62 12.72 -3.42 -8.44
C ASP A 62 12.93 -2.01 -7.87
N PRO A 63 14.17 -1.60 -7.59
CA PRO A 63 14.45 -0.31 -6.97
C PRO A 63 13.94 0.87 -7.81
N ARG A 64 14.11 0.79 -9.14
CA ARG A 64 13.73 1.87 -10.04
C ARG A 64 12.20 1.96 -10.16
N GLY A 65 11.51 0.85 -10.39
CA GLY A 65 10.05 0.85 -10.47
C GLY A 65 9.39 1.22 -9.14
N TYR A 66 10.00 0.87 -8.01
CA TYR A 66 9.54 1.29 -6.68
C TYR A 66 9.64 2.81 -6.51
N GLU A 67 10.77 3.42 -6.87
CA GLU A 67 10.94 4.88 -6.84
C GLU A 67 9.98 5.59 -7.80
N GLU A 68 9.85 5.10 -9.04
CA GLU A 68 8.94 5.65 -10.05
C GLU A 68 7.49 5.67 -9.54
N LYS A 69 6.97 4.55 -9.02
CA LYS A 69 5.60 4.45 -8.50
C LYS A 69 5.34 5.36 -7.30
N ILE A 70 6.31 5.48 -6.38
CA ILE A 70 6.17 6.37 -5.22
C ILE A 70 6.15 7.84 -5.65
N VAL A 71 7.03 8.21 -6.58
CA VAL A 71 7.08 9.58 -7.11
C VAL A 71 5.79 9.90 -7.86
N GLU A 72 5.27 8.98 -8.68
CA GLU A 72 3.99 9.13 -9.37
C GLU A 72 2.84 9.34 -8.38
N PHE A 73 2.74 8.51 -7.34
CA PHE A 73 1.72 8.66 -6.29
C PHE A 73 1.80 10.02 -5.59
N PHE A 74 3.00 10.49 -5.23
CA PHE A 74 3.15 11.81 -4.63
C PHE A 74 2.88 12.95 -5.61
N ASN A 75 3.27 12.80 -6.87
CA ASN A 75 2.98 13.80 -7.89
C ASN A 75 1.47 13.95 -8.09
N GLU A 76 0.74 12.84 -8.11
CA GLU A 76 -0.71 12.84 -8.23
C GLU A 76 -1.37 13.52 -7.03
N TYR A 77 -1.02 13.16 -5.79
CA TYR A 77 -1.83 13.60 -4.65
C TYR A 77 -1.24 14.70 -3.74
N LEU A 78 0.05 15.01 -3.86
CA LEU A 78 0.70 16.02 -3.02
C LEU A 78 0.91 17.34 -3.76
N LEU A 79 1.02 17.32 -5.08
CA LEU A 79 1.21 18.53 -5.85
C LEU A 79 -0.11 19.30 -6.03
N PRO A 80 -0.05 20.64 -6.09
CA PRO A 80 -1.22 21.44 -6.42
C PRO A 80 -1.67 21.08 -7.84
N HIS A 81 -2.91 20.62 -7.98
CA HIS A 81 -3.53 20.56 -9.30
C HIS A 81 -3.80 22.00 -9.72
N SER A 82 -3.27 22.40 -10.87
CA SER A 82 -3.59 23.73 -11.42
C SER A 82 -5.11 23.80 -11.67
N PRO A 83 -5.75 24.96 -11.39
CA PRO A 83 -7.18 25.14 -11.64
C PRO A 83 -7.54 25.03 -13.12
#